data_AF-A0A6H5III0-F1
#
_entry.id   AF-A0A6H5III0-F1
#
_cell.length_a   1.000
_cell.length_b   1.000
_cell.length_c   1.000
_cell.angle_alpha   90.00
_cell.angle_beta   90.00
_cell.angle_gamma   90.00
#
_symmetry.space_group_name_H-M   'P 1'
#
loop_
_entity.id
_entity.type
_entity.pdbx_description
1 polymer ?
#
loop_
_entity_poly.entity_id
_entity_poly.type
_entity_poly.pdbx_seq_one_letter_code
_entity_poly.pdbx_strand_id
1 'polypeptide(L)'
;MKAKDASTYAIILQTLKSDPTLQPSARSSVQKIRCSAVQCCGALVLQIKKNVDNSSELGAELGKVLSDTATASTLHHTTMIEIRDLDECATKEEIAEALGTSLGARGLNKKVVRTLRKAYAGTQVAVSALPDDLATKALELGHIRIGWVNYRIRGREHAPHCYSCWSPSH
;
A
#
# COMPACT_ATOMS: atom_id res chain seq x y z
N MET A 1 -6.83 -7.07 8.07
CA MET A 1 -6.15 -8.01 8.98
C MET A 1 -6.23 -9.40 8.42
N LYS A 2 -5.15 -10.18 8.48
CA LYS A 2 -5.15 -11.60 8.08
C LYS A 2 -4.87 -12.48 9.28
N ALA A 3 -5.63 -13.55 9.47
CA ALA A 3 -5.36 -14.55 10.49
C ALA A 3 -3.99 -15.21 10.21
N LYS A 4 -3.21 -15.46 11.27
CA LYS A 4 -1.93 -16.18 11.16
C LYS A 4 -2.11 -17.69 11.10
N ASP A 5 -3.12 -18.22 11.81
CA ASP A 5 -3.43 -19.64 11.92
C ASP A 5 -4.89 -19.96 11.51
N ALA A 6 -5.29 -21.23 11.61
CA ALA A 6 -6.67 -21.70 11.42
C ALA A 6 -7.67 -21.16 12.47
N SER A 7 -7.32 -20.08 13.17
CA SER A 7 -8.20 -19.37 14.09
C SER A 7 -9.37 -18.78 13.30
N THR A 8 -10.56 -19.31 13.60
CA THR A 8 -11.80 -18.87 12.99
C THR A 8 -11.97 -17.38 13.23
N TYR A 9 -12.29 -16.63 12.18
CA TYR A 9 -12.51 -15.18 12.19
C TYR A 9 -13.46 -14.68 13.29
N ALA A 10 -14.41 -15.51 13.74
CA ALA A 10 -15.28 -15.23 14.88
C ALA A 10 -14.50 -15.02 16.20
N ILE A 11 -13.41 -15.77 16.41
CA ILE A 11 -12.54 -15.66 17.59
C ILE A 11 -11.83 -14.30 17.56
N ILE A 12 -11.32 -13.88 16.40
CA ILE A 12 -10.70 -12.55 16.21
C ILE A 12 -11.72 -11.42 16.47
N LEU A 13 -12.97 -11.59 16.07
CA LEU A 13 -14.01 -10.61 16.38
C LEU A 13 -14.40 -10.59 17.86
N GLN A 14 -14.36 -11.74 18.54
CA GLN A 14 -14.65 -11.83 19.97
C GLN A 14 -13.54 -11.19 20.80
N THR A 15 -12.27 -11.39 20.45
CA THR A 15 -11.14 -10.71 21.12
C THR A 15 -11.29 -9.20 20.97
N LEU A 16 -11.45 -8.72 19.73
CA LEU A 16 -11.63 -7.29 19.43
C LEU A 16 -12.82 -6.64 20.15
N LYS A 17 -13.90 -7.40 20.40
CA LYS A 17 -15.06 -6.89 21.16
C LYS A 17 -14.84 -6.93 22.67
N SER A 18 -14.06 -7.88 23.16
CA SER A 18 -13.79 -8.06 24.59
C SER A 18 -12.79 -7.03 25.12
N ASP A 19 -11.91 -6.51 24.25
CA ASP A 19 -10.84 -5.59 24.66
C ASP A 19 -11.38 -4.17 24.99
N PRO A 20 -11.28 -3.71 26.25
CA PRO A 20 -11.89 -2.46 26.70
C PRO A 20 -11.14 -1.21 26.20
N THR A 21 -9.87 -1.35 25.84
CA THR A 21 -9.01 -0.25 25.36
C THR A 21 -9.35 0.19 23.94
N LEU A 22 -9.77 -0.75 23.10
CA LEU A 22 -10.11 -0.51 21.69
C LEU A 22 -11.57 -0.07 21.49
N GLN A 23 -12.45 -0.33 22.45
CA GLN A 23 -13.88 0.00 22.33
C GLN A 23 -14.19 1.48 22.08
N PRO A 24 -13.62 2.47 22.80
CA PRO A 24 -13.97 3.88 22.59
C PRO A 24 -13.47 4.41 21.24
N SER A 25 -12.26 4.04 20.83
CA SER A 25 -11.63 4.47 19.57
C SER A 25 -12.23 3.74 18.35
N ALA A 26 -12.55 2.46 18.48
CA ALA A 26 -13.20 1.68 17.42
C ALA A 26 -14.69 2.04 17.24
N ARG A 27 -15.46 2.27 18.31
CA ARG A 27 -16.90 2.63 18.20
C ARG A 27 -17.12 3.99 17.55
N SER A 28 -16.24 4.95 17.85
CA SER A 28 -16.32 6.30 17.27
C SER A 28 -15.92 6.30 15.80
N SER A 29 -14.89 5.53 15.43
CA SER A 29 -14.20 5.62 14.14
C SER A 29 -14.66 4.59 13.10
N VAL A 30 -15.08 3.39 13.49
CA VAL A 30 -15.43 2.30 12.54
C VAL A 30 -16.89 2.41 12.10
N GLN A 31 -17.13 2.46 10.78
CA GLN A 31 -18.48 2.43 10.20
C GLN A 31 -18.97 1.02 9.92
N LYS A 32 -18.09 0.18 9.37
CA LYS A 32 -18.49 -1.13 8.85
C LYS A 32 -17.35 -2.11 8.98
N ILE A 33 -17.68 -3.31 9.41
CA ILE A 33 -16.75 -4.44 9.45
C ILE A 33 -17.17 -5.37 8.30
N ARG A 34 -16.22 -5.75 7.45
CA ARG A 34 -16.44 -6.66 6.33
C ARG A 34 -15.40 -7.76 6.35
N CYS A 35 -15.84 -8.97 6.04
CA CYS A 35 -14.92 -10.05 5.68
C CYS A 35 -14.77 -10.05 4.16
N SER A 36 -13.56 -9.94 3.62
CA SER A 36 -13.36 -10.10 2.18
C SER A 36 -13.55 -11.58 1.84
N ALA A 37 -14.57 -11.88 1.04
CA ALA A 37 -14.82 -13.24 0.58
C ALA A 37 -13.75 -13.66 -0.44
N VAL A 38 -12.61 -14.16 0.06
CA VAL A 38 -11.67 -14.94 -0.74
C VAL A 38 -11.50 -16.27 -0.03
N GLN A 39 -11.93 -17.33 -0.71
CA GLN A 39 -12.18 -18.68 -0.19
C GLN A 39 -10.97 -19.38 0.46
N CYS A 40 -9.78 -18.77 0.41
CA CYS A 40 -8.55 -19.36 0.97
C CYS A 40 -7.71 -18.35 1.78
N CYS A 41 -8.08 -17.05 1.79
CA CYS A 41 -7.26 -15.95 2.31
C CYS A 41 -8.13 -14.72 2.66
N GLY A 42 -9.27 -14.93 3.31
CA GLY A 42 -10.16 -13.85 3.70
C GLY A 42 -9.50 -12.90 4.70
N ALA A 43 -9.52 -11.60 4.41
CA ALA A 43 -9.05 -10.56 5.31
C ALA A 43 -10.23 -9.89 6.01
N LEU A 44 -10.06 -9.63 7.31
CA LEU A 44 -10.93 -8.72 8.06
C LEU A 44 -10.63 -7.28 7.66
N VAL A 45 -11.64 -6.56 7.18
CA VAL A 45 -11.50 -5.15 6.82
C VAL A 45 -12.41 -4.31 7.71
N LEU A 46 -11.82 -3.40 8.47
CA LEU A 46 -12.54 -2.38 9.22
C LEU A 46 -12.54 -1.10 8.38
N GLN A 47 -13.73 -0.63 8.02
CA GLN A 47 -13.91 0.63 7.30
C GLN A 47 -14.07 1.77 8.30
N ILE A 48 -13.17 2.75 8.23
CA ILE A 48 -13.15 3.92 9.11
C ILE A 48 -13.98 5.05 8.47
N LYS A 49 -14.60 5.90 9.29
CA LYS A 49 -15.30 7.12 8.87
C LYS A 49 -14.32 8.03 8.12
N LYS A 50 -14.78 8.68 7.04
CA LYS A 50 -13.99 9.63 6.22
C LYS A 50 -13.39 10.82 6.99
N ASN A 51 -13.78 11.06 8.23
CA ASN A 51 -13.50 12.29 8.98
C ASN A 51 -12.63 12.05 10.24
N VAL A 52 -11.98 10.87 10.32
CA VAL A 52 -11.16 10.49 11.47
C VAL A 52 -9.82 9.97 10.97
N ASP A 53 -8.76 10.76 11.15
CA ASP A 53 -7.39 10.44 10.71
C ASP A 53 -6.65 9.46 11.66
N ASN A 54 -7.34 8.88 12.65
CA ASN A 54 -6.76 7.97 13.65
C ASN A 54 -6.46 6.56 13.09
N SER A 55 -6.37 6.41 11.76
CA SER A 55 -6.21 5.10 11.10
C SER A 55 -4.88 4.41 11.39
N SER A 56 -3.80 5.18 11.56
CA SER A 56 -2.47 4.68 11.91
C SER A 56 -2.39 4.24 13.37
N GLU A 57 -2.95 5.05 14.29
CA GLU A 57 -3.01 4.78 15.72
C GLU A 57 -3.84 3.52 16.01
N LEU A 58 -5.04 3.44 15.44
CA LEU A 58 -5.89 2.25 15.50
C LEU A 58 -5.17 1.03 14.91
N GLY A 59 -4.47 1.18 13.79
CA GLY A 59 -3.68 0.08 13.21
C GLY A 59 -2.59 -0.43 14.16
N ALA A 60 -1.90 0.47 14.86
CA ALA A 60 -0.85 0.12 15.83
C ALA A 60 -1.42 -0.54 17.09
N GLU A 61 -2.52 -0.01 17.63
CA GLU A 61 -3.22 -0.60 18.78
C GLU A 61 -3.75 -2.00 18.46
N LEU A 62 -4.38 -2.16 17.29
CA LEU A 62 -4.84 -3.45 16.81
C LEU A 62 -3.68 -4.40 16.52
N GLY A 63 -2.54 -3.90 16.07
CA GLY A 63 -1.33 -4.68 15.89
C GLY A 63 -0.75 -5.23 17.20
N LYS A 64 -0.83 -4.45 18.30
CA LYS A 64 -0.42 -4.89 19.64
C LYS A 64 -1.36 -5.93 20.21
N VAL A 65 -2.67 -5.72 20.06
CA VAL A 65 -3.69 -6.64 20.59
C VAL A 65 -3.75 -7.95 19.81
N LEU A 66 -3.54 -7.88 18.49
CA LEU A 66 -3.66 -9.04 17.62
C LEU A 66 -2.32 -9.70 17.27
N SER A 67 -1.20 -9.27 17.85
CA SER A 67 0.14 -9.78 17.50
C SER A 67 0.21 -11.31 17.43
N ASP A 68 -0.57 -11.97 18.28
CA ASP A 68 -0.53 -13.41 18.47
C ASP A 68 -1.51 -14.15 17.54
N THR A 69 -2.56 -13.49 17.06
CA THR A 69 -3.66 -14.14 16.28
C THR A 69 -3.79 -13.64 14.84
N ALA A 70 -3.44 -12.39 14.56
CA ALA A 70 -3.62 -11.78 13.25
C ALA A 70 -2.57 -10.71 12.92
N THR A 71 -2.33 -10.53 11.62
CA THR A 71 -1.54 -9.40 11.11
C THR A 71 -2.48 -8.24 10.80
N ALA A 72 -2.37 -7.15 11.57
CA ALA A 72 -3.03 -5.88 11.26
C ALA A 72 -2.20 -5.09 10.25
N SER A 73 -2.86 -4.52 9.24
CA SER A 73 -2.23 -3.66 8.25
C SER A 73 -3.24 -2.60 7.84
N THR A 74 -2.82 -1.35 7.92
CA THR A 74 -3.60 -0.19 7.51
C THR A 74 -3.54 -0.08 5.98
N LEU A 75 -4.72 0.03 5.36
CA LEU A 75 -4.83 0.19 3.91
C LEU A 75 -4.81 1.69 3.58
N HIS A 76 -3.75 2.12 2.91
CA HIS A 76 -3.66 3.46 2.34
C HIS A 76 -4.03 3.40 0.85
N HIS A 77 -4.66 4.46 0.34
CA HIS A 77 -4.80 4.60 -1.10
C HIS A 77 -3.41 4.62 -1.73
N THR A 78 -3.24 3.79 -2.76
CA THR A 78 -1.93 3.51 -3.35
C THR A 78 -1.97 3.97 -4.80
N THR A 79 -1.12 4.94 -5.12
CA THR A 79 -0.92 5.44 -6.47
C THR A 79 0.24 4.71 -7.14
N MET A 80 0.07 4.41 -8.43
CA MET A 80 1.07 3.72 -9.24
C MET A 80 1.95 4.75 -9.95
N ILE A 81 3.26 4.56 -9.85
CA ILE A 81 4.27 5.45 -10.45
C ILE A 81 5.19 4.61 -11.32
N GLU A 82 5.58 5.17 -12.46
CA GLU A 82 6.53 4.58 -13.40
C GLU A 82 7.87 5.32 -13.32
N ILE A 83 8.96 4.57 -13.17
CA ILE A 83 10.34 5.07 -13.27
C ILE A 83 10.92 4.52 -14.58
N ARG A 84 11.35 5.40 -15.47
CA ARG A 84 11.86 5.05 -16.81
C ARG A 84 13.37 5.16 -16.89
N ASP A 85 13.91 4.54 -17.93
CA ASP A 85 15.31 4.61 -18.34
C ASP A 85 16.28 4.04 -17.29
N LEU A 86 15.81 3.09 -16.47
CA LEU A 86 16.64 2.40 -15.50
C LEU A 86 17.70 1.55 -16.19
N ASP A 87 18.87 1.42 -15.57
CA ASP A 87 19.91 0.53 -16.05
C ASP A 87 19.47 -0.94 -15.99
N GLU A 88 20.07 -1.77 -16.84
CA GLU A 88 19.85 -3.22 -16.88
C GLU A 88 20.19 -3.93 -15.56
N CYS A 89 21.09 -3.36 -14.77
CA CYS A 89 21.56 -3.90 -13.49
C CYS A 89 20.73 -3.42 -12.29
N ALA A 90 19.76 -2.52 -12.46
CA ALA A 90 19.01 -1.93 -11.35
C ALA A 90 18.17 -2.98 -10.63
N THR A 91 18.38 -3.14 -9.32
CA THR A 91 17.62 -4.08 -8.50
C THR A 91 16.42 -3.42 -7.82
N LYS A 92 15.41 -4.23 -7.47
CA LYS A 92 14.22 -3.73 -6.74
C LYS A 92 14.57 -3.13 -5.37
N GLU A 93 15.70 -3.53 -4.80
CA GLU A 93 16.15 -3.14 -3.46
C GLU A 93 16.73 -1.72 -3.52
N GLU A 94 17.64 -1.48 -4.46
CA GLU A 94 18.23 -0.16 -4.71
C GLU A 94 17.16 0.88 -5.06
N ILE A 95 16.16 0.49 -5.87
CA ILE A 95 15.04 1.38 -6.21
C ILE A 95 14.23 1.73 -4.95
N ALA A 96 13.94 0.75 -4.08
CA ALA A 96 13.18 0.98 -2.86
C ALA A 96 13.96 1.86 -1.85
N GLU A 97 15.28 1.66 -1.74
CA GLU A 97 16.16 2.47 -0.89
C GLU A 97 16.27 3.91 -1.39
N ALA A 98 16.42 4.11 -2.71
CA ALA A 98 16.45 5.43 -3.31
C ALA A 98 15.12 6.16 -3.14
N LEU A 99 13.98 5.48 -3.31
CA LEU A 99 12.65 6.02 -3.01
C LEU A 99 12.54 6.42 -1.53
N GLY A 100 13.03 5.57 -0.61
CA GLY A 100 13.00 5.88 0.81
C GLY A 100 13.85 7.09 1.18
N THR A 101 15.03 7.20 0.57
CA THR A 101 15.97 8.31 0.82
C THR A 101 15.45 9.63 0.27
N SER A 102 14.94 9.63 -0.97
CA SER A 102 14.41 10.84 -1.63
C SER A 102 13.13 11.35 -0.98
N LEU A 103 12.27 10.45 -0.50
CA LEU A 103 10.98 10.80 0.10
C LEU A 103 11.05 10.98 1.63
N GLY A 104 12.21 10.72 2.25
CA GLY A 104 12.38 10.70 3.71
C GLY A 104 11.61 9.56 4.41
N ALA A 105 11.13 8.58 3.66
CA ALA A 105 10.39 7.43 4.16
C ALA A 105 11.35 6.26 4.42
N ARG A 106 11.85 6.14 5.65
CA ARG A 106 12.67 4.97 6.04
C ARG A 106 11.81 3.70 6.09
N GLY A 107 12.29 2.63 5.45
CA GLY A 107 11.68 1.29 5.55
C GLY A 107 10.73 0.88 4.42
N LEU A 108 10.79 1.53 3.25
CA LEU A 108 10.08 1.04 2.06
C LEU A 108 10.60 -0.36 1.70
N ASN A 109 9.69 -1.34 1.71
CA ASN A 109 10.02 -2.73 1.43
C ASN A 109 10.11 -2.97 -0.09
N LYS A 110 10.84 -4.01 -0.52
CA LYS A 110 10.95 -4.45 -1.93
C LYS A 110 9.59 -4.64 -2.61
N LYS A 111 8.54 -4.91 -1.82
CA LYS A 111 7.14 -5.04 -2.27
C LYS A 111 6.54 -3.76 -2.86
N VAL A 112 7.14 -2.60 -2.58
CA VAL A 112 6.77 -1.31 -3.20
C VAL A 112 7.00 -1.37 -4.71
N VAL A 113 8.05 -2.06 -5.16
CA VAL A 113 8.32 -2.27 -6.58
C VAL A 113 7.56 -3.50 -7.08
N ARG A 114 6.41 -3.27 -7.71
CA ARG A 114 5.55 -4.36 -8.22
C ARG A 114 6.19 -5.10 -9.38
N THR A 115 6.56 -4.35 -10.42
CA THR A 115 7.06 -4.93 -11.66
C THR A 115 8.28 -4.18 -12.15
N LEU A 116 9.26 -4.94 -12.60
CA LEU A 116 10.43 -4.46 -13.33
C LEU A 116 10.31 -5.06 -14.73
N ARG A 117 10.23 -4.23 -15.77
CA ARG A 117 10.11 -4.66 -17.16
C ARG A 117 11.29 -4.16 -17.95
N LYS A 118 11.85 -5.01 -18.81
CA LYS A 118 12.86 -4.57 -19.77
C LYS A 118 12.19 -3.74 -20.86
N ALA A 119 12.82 -2.64 -21.22
CA ALA A 119 12.44 -1.76 -22.30
C ALA A 119 13.47 -1.87 -23.44
N TYR A 120 13.26 -1.05 -24.48
CA TYR A 120 14.13 -1.05 -25.66
C TYR A 120 15.52 -0.49 -25.34
N ALA A 121 16.53 -0.91 -26.10
CA ALA A 121 17.93 -0.45 -25.97
C ALA A 121 18.59 -0.74 -24.61
N GLY A 122 18.20 -1.83 -23.94
CA GLY A 122 18.82 -2.26 -22.69
C GLY A 122 18.52 -1.37 -21.47
N THR A 123 17.40 -0.66 -21.52
CA THR A 123 16.85 0.07 -20.37
C THR A 123 15.76 -0.76 -19.68
N GLN A 124 15.40 -0.37 -18.47
CA GLN A 124 14.33 -0.97 -17.68
C GLN A 124 13.33 0.08 -17.23
N VAL A 125 12.10 -0.37 -17.00
CA VAL A 125 11.01 0.42 -16.47
C VAL A 125 10.51 -0.27 -15.21
N ALA A 126 10.58 0.44 -14.09
CA ALA A 126 10.03 -0.02 -12.83
C ALA A 126 8.67 0.61 -12.60
N VAL A 127 7.74 -0.19 -12.09
CA VAL A 127 6.44 0.28 -11.64
C VAL A 127 6.37 0.09 -10.14
N SER A 128 6.31 1.20 -9.41
CA SER A 128 6.21 1.25 -7.95
C SER A 128 4.80 1.64 -7.51
N ALA A 129 4.30 0.97 -6.47
CA ALA A 129 3.03 1.26 -5.84
C ALA A 129 3.32 1.97 -4.51
N LEU A 130 3.05 3.27 -4.43
CA LEU A 130 3.33 4.11 -3.26
C LEU A 130 2.03 4.66 -2.66
N PRO A 131 1.97 4.90 -1.34
CA PRO A 131 0.89 5.66 -0.73
C PRO A 131 0.75 7.04 -1.39
N ASP A 132 -0.46 7.55 -1.52
CA ASP A 132 -0.73 8.82 -2.23
C ASP A 132 0.10 10.01 -1.75
N ASP A 133 0.30 10.14 -0.44
CA ASP A 133 1.10 11.22 0.15
C ASP A 133 2.57 11.17 -0.28
N LEU A 134 3.10 9.96 -0.48
CA LEU A 134 4.46 9.75 -0.96
C LEU A 134 4.51 9.82 -2.50
N ALA A 135 3.45 9.41 -3.17
CA ALA A 135 3.36 9.44 -4.61
C ALA A 135 3.30 10.87 -5.15
N THR A 136 2.50 11.75 -4.54
CA THR A 136 2.45 13.17 -4.88
C THR A 136 3.82 13.83 -4.74
N LYS A 137 4.50 13.62 -3.61
CA LYS A 137 5.89 14.08 -3.40
C LYS A 137 6.87 13.53 -4.45
N ALA A 138 6.76 12.25 -4.80
CA ALA A 138 7.59 11.65 -5.83
C ALA A 138 7.35 12.28 -7.21
N LEU A 139 6.10 12.62 -7.53
CA LEU A 139 5.73 13.29 -8.79
C LEU A 139 6.20 14.75 -8.82
N GLU A 140 6.15 15.46 -7.70
CA GLU A 140 6.68 16.82 -7.56
C GLU A 140 8.19 16.86 -7.74
N LEU A 141 8.92 15.87 -7.21
CA LEU A 141 10.36 15.73 -7.45
C LEU A 141 10.63 15.47 -8.95
N GLY A 142 9.84 14.61 -9.59
CA GLY A 142 9.93 14.30 -11.02
C GLY A 142 11.17 13.51 -11.45
N HIS A 143 12.19 13.43 -10.60
CA HIS A 143 13.40 12.67 -10.80
C HIS A 143 13.87 12.02 -9.50
N ILE A 144 14.53 10.87 -9.61
CA ILE A 144 15.13 10.15 -8.50
C ILE A 144 16.56 9.75 -8.86
N ARG A 145 17.47 9.92 -7.91
CA ARG A 145 18.84 9.47 -8.05
C ARG A 145 18.95 8.03 -7.54
N ILE A 146 19.33 7.10 -8.42
CA ILE A 146 19.67 5.72 -8.02
C ILE A 146 21.14 5.51 -8.41
N GLY A 147 21.98 5.26 -7.40
CA GLY A 147 23.42 5.25 -7.60
C GLY A 147 23.93 6.60 -8.15
N TRP A 148 24.45 6.59 -9.37
CA TRP A 148 25.12 7.75 -9.97
C TRP A 148 24.25 8.51 -10.97
N VAL A 149 23.13 7.93 -11.40
CA VAL A 149 22.29 8.45 -12.49
C VAL A 149 20.96 8.98 -11.92
N ASN A 150 20.47 10.05 -12.54
CA ASN A 150 19.15 10.60 -12.26
C ASN A 150 18.13 10.02 -13.25
N TYR A 151 17.10 9.37 -12.71
CA TYR A 151 16.04 8.71 -13.46
C TYR A 151 14.76 9.53 -13.39
N ARG A 152 13.95 9.46 -14.45
CA ARG A 152 12.70 10.22 -14.55
C ARG A 152 11.53 9.44 -13.95
N ILE A 153 10.74 10.13 -13.13
CA ILE A 153 9.51 9.63 -12.52
C ILE A 153 8.32 10.15 -13.32
N ARG A 154 7.33 9.28 -13.58
CA ARG A 154 6.04 9.65 -14.18
C ARG A 154 4.88 9.01 -13.43
N GLY A 155 3.79 9.76 -13.30
CA GLY A 155 2.54 9.24 -12.78
C GLY A 155 1.93 8.29 -13.78
N ARG A 156 1.48 7.12 -13.32
CA ARG A 156 0.71 6.21 -14.16
C ARG A 156 -0.74 6.67 -14.13
N GLU A 157 -1.12 7.51 -15.08
CA GLU A 157 -2.52 7.85 -15.28
C GLU A 157 -3.26 6.61 -15.78
N HIS A 158 -4.08 6.03 -14.90
CA HIS A 158 -5.00 4.99 -15.31
C HIS A 158 -6.21 5.67 -15.94
N ALA A 159 -6.18 5.91 -17.25
CA ALA A 159 -7.36 6.32 -18.00
C ALA A 159 -8.28 5.10 -18.14
N PRO A 160 -9.37 4.97 -17.34
CA PRO A 160 -10.28 3.86 -17.51
C PRO A 160 -10.92 3.98 -18.90
N HIS A 161 -10.74 2.96 -19.73
CA HIS A 161 -11.45 2.89 -21.00
C HIS A 161 -12.86 2.40 -20.68
N CYS A 162 -13.88 3.03 -21.27
CA CYS A 162 -15.26 2.55 -21.12
C CYS A 162 -15.36 1.10 -21.59
N TYR A 163 -15.88 0.20 -20.75
CA TYR A 163 -15.93 -1.23 -21.06
C TYR A 163 -16.79 -1.57 -22.29
N SER A 164 -17.71 -0.66 -22.65
CA SER A 164 -18.60 -0.83 -23.80
C SER A 164 -18.05 -0.25 -25.11
N CYS A 165 -17.27 0.84 -25.07
CA CYS A 165 -16.83 1.57 -26.28
C CYS A 165 -15.32 1.82 -26.35
N TRP A 166 -14.56 1.37 -25.36
CA TRP A 166 -13.10 1.48 -25.28
C TRP A 166 -12.55 2.91 -25.42
N SER A 167 -13.40 3.92 -25.27
CA SER A 167 -12.98 5.32 -25.33
C SER A 167 -12.56 5.80 -23.93
N PRO A 168 -11.47 6.59 -23.81
CA PRO A 168 -10.93 7.04 -22.52
C PRO A 168 -11.67 8.24 -21.87
N SER A 169 -12.69 8.80 -22.52
CA SER A 169 -13.28 10.11 -22.13
C SER A 169 -14.80 10.19 -22.30
N HIS A 170 -15.52 9.11 -22.03
CA HIS A 170 -16.97 9.03 -22.23
C HIS A 170 -17.72 8.66 -20.94
#